data_AF-A0A6B0Z2C2-F1
#
_entry.id   AF-A0A6B0Z2C2-F1
#
_cell.length_a   1.000
_cell.length_b   1.000
_cell.length_c   1.000
_cell.angle_alpha   90.00
_cell.angle_beta   90.00
_cell.angle_gamma   90.00
#
_symmetry.space_group_name_H-M   'P 1'
#
loop_
_entity.id
_entity.type
_entity.pdbx_description
1 polymer ?
#
loop_
_entity_poly.entity_id
_entity_poly.type
_entity_poly.pdbx_seq_one_letter_code
_entity_poly.pdbx_strand_id
1 'polypeptide(L)'
;MVVLIDASAWVEFLRDTKSPTCNLVREMLAHEIAICDVVQMEVLAGARDESNLRDLRSMLGRAVMIEVRPTDYDDAAALFRRCRMHGETVRKLMDCIIAAVAIRSGVPVLHNDRDFSVLARHTELQVYEV
;
A
#
# COMPACT_ATOMS: atom_id res chain seq x y z
N MET A 1 -1.94 -16.60 1.05
CA MET A 1 -1.06 -15.63 0.39
C MET A 1 -1.14 -14.36 1.20
N VAL A 2 0.00 -13.71 1.48
CA VAL A 2 0.02 -12.43 2.20
C VAL A 2 -0.11 -11.31 1.16
N VAL A 3 -0.85 -10.25 1.50
CA VAL A 3 -1.08 -9.08 0.63
C VAL A 3 -0.73 -7.81 1.40
N LEU A 4 0.01 -6.90 0.78
CA LEU A 4 0.30 -5.58 1.34
C LEU A 4 -0.88 -4.66 1.03
N ILE A 5 -1.58 -4.19 2.07
CA ILE A 5 -2.74 -3.32 1.91
C ILE A 5 -2.27 -1.86 1.95
N ASP A 6 -2.45 -1.13 0.86
CA ASP A 6 -2.12 0.29 0.75
C ASP A 6 -3.07 1.19 1.56
N ALA A 7 -2.62 2.40 1.91
CA ALA A 7 -3.43 3.38 2.62
C ALA A 7 -4.73 3.75 1.86
N SER A 8 -4.70 3.80 0.52
CA SER A 8 -5.92 4.06 -0.27
C SER A 8 -6.98 2.97 -0.09
N ALA A 9 -6.58 1.70 0.05
CA ALA A 9 -7.50 0.60 0.33
C ALA A 9 -8.01 0.63 1.78
N TRP A 10 -7.15 0.96 2.74
CA TRP A 10 -7.59 1.20 4.13
C TRP A 10 -8.60 2.33 4.23
N VAL A 11 -8.43 3.42 3.49
CA VAL A 11 -9.37 4.55 3.48
C VAL A 11 -10.76 4.11 2.99
N GLU A 12 -10.83 3.28 1.94
CA GLU A 12 -12.09 2.72 1.45
C GLU A 12 -12.79 1.88 2.53
N PHE A 13 -12.03 1.00 3.19
CA PHE A 13 -12.55 0.14 4.27
C PHE A 13 -13.03 0.95 5.48
N LEU A 14 -12.22 1.89 5.96
CA LEU A 14 -12.51 2.71 7.14
C LEU A 14 -13.69 3.67 6.93
N ARG A 15 -13.99 4.02 5.67
CA ARG A 15 -15.15 4.83 5.30
C ARG A 15 -16.40 3.99 4.99
N ASP A 16 -16.29 2.65 5.02
CA ASP A 16 -17.36 1.71 4.63
C ASP A 16 -17.98 2.06 3.27
N THR A 17 -17.15 2.34 2.26
CA THR A 17 -17.63 2.82 0.96
C THR A 17 -18.40 1.77 0.16
N LYS A 18 -18.30 0.50 0.55
CA LYS A 18 -18.85 -0.67 -0.18
C LYS A 18 -18.29 -0.84 -1.58
N SER A 19 -17.17 -0.17 -1.89
CA SER A 19 -16.44 -0.38 -3.14
C SER A 19 -15.88 -1.80 -3.22
N PRO A 20 -15.52 -2.29 -4.41
CA PRO A 20 -14.84 -3.58 -4.56
C PRO A 20 -13.61 -3.70 -3.66
N THR A 21 -12.78 -2.65 -3.58
CA THR A 21 -11.60 -2.62 -2.70
C THR A 21 -11.98 -2.71 -1.22
N CYS A 22 -13.04 -2.00 -0.78
CA CYS A 22 -13.54 -2.12 0.59
C CYS A 22 -13.93 -3.58 0.93
N ASN A 23 -14.59 -4.27 0.00
CA ASN A 23 -14.98 -5.67 0.20
C ASN A 23 -13.77 -6.62 0.22
N LEU A 24 -12.77 -6.38 -0.65
CA LEU A 24 -11.52 -7.14 -0.64
C LEU A 24 -10.75 -6.97 0.66
N VAL A 25 -10.62 -5.74 1.18
CA VAL A 25 -9.98 -5.53 2.49
C VAL A 25 -10.72 -6.32 3.57
N ARG A 26 -12.06 -6.25 3.59
CA ARG A 26 -12.89 -7.01 4.55
C ARG A 26 -12.65 -8.52 4.48
N GLU A 27 -12.51 -9.08 3.29
CA GLU A 27 -12.17 -10.49 3.08
C GLU A 27 -10.75 -10.80 3.58
N MET A 28 -9.78 -9.97 3.22
CA MET A 28 -8.37 -10.16 3.60
C MET A 28 -8.14 -10.07 5.12
N LEU A 29 -8.99 -9.37 5.87
CA LEU A 29 -8.93 -9.36 7.33
C LEU A 29 -9.16 -10.73 7.99
N ALA A 30 -9.69 -11.72 7.26
CA ALA A 30 -9.76 -13.11 7.72
C ALA A 30 -8.44 -13.88 7.56
N HIS A 31 -7.44 -13.27 6.91
CA HIS A 31 -6.15 -13.86 6.59
C HIS A 31 -5.00 -13.02 7.15
N GLU A 32 -3.77 -13.51 6.97
CA GLU A 32 -2.57 -12.73 7.28
C GLU A 32 -2.36 -11.65 6.21
N ILE A 33 -2.32 -10.40 6.68
CA ILE A 33 -2.12 -9.21 5.84
C ILE A 33 -0.80 -8.53 6.20
N ALA A 34 -0.24 -7.77 5.26
CA ALA A 34 0.95 -6.98 5.47
C ALA A 34 0.68 -5.48 5.33
N ILE A 35 1.50 -4.69 6.01
CA ILE A 35 1.67 -3.24 5.81
C ILE A 35 3.17 -2.92 5.83
N CYS A 36 3.55 -1.73 5.39
CA CYS A 36 4.90 -1.20 5.59
C CYS A 36 4.86 0.11 6.39
N ASP A 37 6.03 0.63 6.76
CA ASP A 37 6.14 1.86 7.58
C ASP A 37 5.42 3.04 6.94
N VAL A 38 5.48 3.16 5.62
CA VAL A 38 4.82 4.23 4.86
C VAL A 38 3.30 4.14 5.01
N VAL A 39 2.72 2.95 4.78
CA VAL A 39 1.27 2.73 4.94
C VAL A 39 0.85 3.00 6.38
N GLN A 40 1.60 2.50 7.36
CA GLN A 40 1.30 2.75 8.77
C GLN A 40 1.30 4.26 9.06
N MET A 41 2.32 4.99 8.61
CA MET A 41 2.41 6.43 8.77
C MET A 41 1.20 7.14 8.17
N GLU A 42 0.84 6.83 6.92
CA GLU A 42 -0.28 7.47 6.22
C GLU A 42 -1.63 7.21 6.88
N VAL A 43 -1.90 5.96 7.28
CA VAL A 43 -3.16 5.59 7.95
C VAL A 43 -3.26 6.27 9.31
N LEU A 44 -2.18 6.27 10.12
CA LEU A 44 -2.19 6.91 11.44
C LEU A 44 -2.28 8.43 11.35
N ALA A 45 -1.63 9.05 10.36
CA ALA A 45 -1.75 10.49 10.10
C ALA A 45 -3.17 10.92 9.69
N GLY A 46 -3.98 9.98 9.17
CA GLY A 46 -5.39 10.18 8.85
C GLY A 46 -6.35 10.11 10.05
N ALA A 47 -5.86 9.86 11.27
CA ALA A 47 -6.69 9.78 12.46
C ALA A 47 -7.40 11.11 12.76
N ARG A 48 -8.68 11.04 13.12
CA ARG A 48 -9.50 12.24 13.41
C ARG A 48 -9.29 12.81 14.81
N ASP A 49 -8.96 11.94 15.75
CA ASP A 49 -8.71 12.24 17.15
C ASP A 49 -7.89 11.12 17.79
N GLU A 50 -7.50 11.30 19.05
CA GLU A 50 -6.67 10.35 19.79
C GLU A 50 -7.38 9.00 20.04
N SER A 51 -8.71 8.97 20.11
CA SER A 51 -9.44 7.70 20.24
C SER A 51 -9.35 6.90 18.95
N ASN A 52 -9.64 7.55 17.82
CA ASN A 52 -9.50 6.94 16.51
C ASN A 52 -8.05 6.51 16.22
N LEU A 53 -7.05 7.27 16.67
CA LEU A 53 -5.64 6.89 16.55
C LEU A 53 -5.33 5.58 17.29
N ARG A 54 -5.83 5.41 18.52
CA ARG A 54 -5.66 4.17 19.30
C ARG A 54 -6.32 2.98 18.60
N ASP A 55 -7.52 3.18 18.05
CA ASP A 55 -8.24 2.13 17.33
C ASP A 55 -7.47 1.71 16.06
N LEU A 56 -6.95 2.68 15.30
CA LEU A 56 -6.12 2.40 14.12
C LEU A 56 -4.81 1.68 14.48
N ARG A 57 -4.12 2.09 15.56
CA ARG A 57 -2.93 1.38 16.04
C ARG A 57 -3.23 -0.08 16.40
N SER A 58 -4.33 -0.30 17.11
CA SER A 58 -4.78 -1.65 17.49
C SER A 58 -5.09 -2.51 16.27
N MET A 59 -5.80 -1.94 15.29
CA MET A 59 -6.13 -2.61 14.03
C MET A 59 -4.86 -2.97 13.22
N LEU A 60 -3.98 -2.01 12.98
CA LEU A 60 -2.76 -2.21 12.19
C LEU A 60 -1.74 -3.09 12.90
N GLY A 61 -1.73 -3.13 14.23
CA GLY A 61 -0.82 -3.98 15.03
C GLY A 61 -1.02 -5.48 14.82
N ARG A 62 -2.06 -5.89 14.09
CA ARG A 62 -2.32 -7.29 13.71
C ARG A 62 -1.68 -7.67 12.37
N ALA A 63 -1.25 -6.69 11.57
CA ALA A 63 -0.62 -6.93 10.27
C ALA A 63 0.86 -7.28 10.44
N VAL A 64 1.39 -8.07 9.50
CA VAL A 64 2.83 -8.25 9.34
C VAL A 64 3.44 -6.92 8.89
N MET A 65 4.42 -6.42 9.65
CA MET A 65 5.17 -5.23 9.25
C MET A 65 6.32 -5.63 8.32
N ILE A 66 6.31 -5.07 7.11
CA ILE A 66 7.43 -5.15 6.18
C ILE A 66 8.18 -3.83 6.23
N GLU A 67 9.32 -3.85 6.90
CA GLU A 67 10.15 -2.66 7.11
C GLU A 67 10.71 -2.12 5.79
N VAL A 68 10.66 -0.80 5.64
CA VAL A 68 11.38 -0.04 4.63
C VAL A 68 12.88 -0.13 4.93
N ARG A 69 13.66 -0.47 3.92
CA ARG A 69 15.12 -0.53 3.98
C ARG A 69 15.73 0.69 3.27
N PRO A 70 16.96 1.10 3.64
CA PRO A 70 17.66 2.17 2.92
C PRO A 70 17.74 1.95 1.40
N THR A 71 17.85 0.70 0.94
CA THR A 71 17.86 0.34 -0.49
C THR A 71 16.55 0.65 -1.20
N ASP A 72 15.41 0.62 -0.48
CA ASP A 72 14.09 0.81 -1.09
C ASP A 72 13.90 2.26 -1.59
N TYR A 73 14.67 3.23 -1.07
CA TYR A 73 14.65 4.61 -1.57
C TYR A 73 15.27 4.73 -2.96
N ASP A 74 16.41 4.08 -3.19
CA ASP A 74 17.06 4.05 -4.50
C ASP A 74 16.22 3.24 -5.50
N ASP A 75 15.65 2.12 -5.06
CA ASP A 75 14.73 1.31 -5.87
C ASP A 75 13.48 2.11 -6.23
N ALA A 76 12.85 2.82 -5.28
CA ALA A 76 11.71 3.69 -5.54
C ALA A 76 12.02 4.77 -6.58
N ALA A 77 13.20 5.41 -6.48
CA ALA A 77 13.65 6.38 -7.48
C ALA A 77 13.81 5.74 -8.87
N ALA A 78 14.33 4.51 -8.95
CA ALA A 78 14.44 3.76 -10.18
C ALA A 78 13.05 3.40 -10.78
N LEU A 79 12.09 2.97 -9.97
CA LEU A 79 10.71 2.68 -10.40
C LEU A 79 10.02 3.93 -10.95
N PHE A 80 10.12 5.06 -10.24
CA PHE A 80 9.59 6.35 -10.69
C PHE A 80 10.19 6.77 -12.03
N ARG A 81 11.53 6.72 -12.15
CA ARG A 81 12.22 7.06 -13.41
C ARG A 81 11.80 6.13 -14.54
N ARG A 82 11.62 4.83 -14.27
CA ARG A 82 11.19 3.87 -15.27
C ARG A 82 9.82 4.24 -15.84
N CYS A 83 8.83 4.52 -14.98
CA CYS A 83 7.51 4.96 -15.44
C CYS A 83 7.63 6.22 -16.30
N ARG A 84 8.38 7.22 -15.82
CA ARG A 84 8.55 8.50 -16.51
C ARG A 84 9.19 8.35 -17.89
N MET A 85 10.18 7.45 -18.04
CA MET A 85 10.81 7.15 -19.33
C MET A 85 9.83 6.52 -20.33
N HIS A 86 8.78 5.86 -19.85
CA HIS A 86 7.72 5.26 -20.68
C HIS A 86 6.51 6.19 -20.85
N GLY A 87 6.63 7.47 -20.48
CA GLY A 87 5.60 8.49 -20.71
C GLY A 87 4.50 8.56 -19.64
N GLU A 88 4.58 7.76 -18.58
CA GLU A 88 3.64 7.79 -17.45
C GLU A 88 4.32 8.32 -16.19
N THR A 89 3.65 9.16 -15.42
CA THR A 89 4.24 9.72 -14.19
C THR A 89 3.41 9.30 -12.98
N VAL A 90 4.06 8.60 -12.06
CA VAL A 90 3.53 8.32 -10.72
C VAL A 90 3.41 9.65 -9.98
N ARG A 91 2.29 9.89 -9.29
CA ARG A 91 2.04 11.17 -8.63
C ARG A 91 2.73 11.27 -7.28
N LYS A 92 2.87 10.15 -6.57
CA LYS A 92 3.42 10.08 -5.22
C LYS A 92 4.69 9.24 -5.18
N LEU A 93 5.79 9.81 -4.68
CA LEU A 93 7.02 9.04 -4.44
C LEU A 93 6.86 8.01 -3.32
N MET A 94 5.93 8.24 -2.37
CA MET A 94 5.62 7.28 -1.31
C MET A 94 5.08 5.96 -1.89
N ASP A 95 4.22 6.02 -2.91
CA ASP A 95 3.72 4.84 -3.62
C ASP A 95 4.86 4.07 -4.31
N CYS A 96 5.91 4.77 -4.77
CA CYS A 96 7.11 4.11 -5.30
C CYS A 96 7.89 3.37 -4.21
N ILE A 97 7.96 3.90 -2.99
CA ILE A 97 8.59 3.21 -1.84
C ILE A 97 7.78 1.97 -1.46
N ILE A 98 6.45 2.10 -1.38
CA ILE A 98 5.55 0.96 -1.11
C ILE A 98 5.75 -0.13 -2.18
N ALA A 99 5.82 0.25 -3.46
CA ALA A 99 6.07 -0.69 -4.55
C ALA A 99 7.45 -1.35 -4.47
N ALA A 100 8.51 -0.61 -4.10
CA ALA A 100 9.84 -1.19 -3.89
C ALA A 100 9.83 -2.24 -2.77
N VAL A 101 9.17 -1.93 -1.65
CA VAL A 101 9.00 -2.86 -0.52
C VAL A 101 8.23 -4.12 -0.95
N ALA A 102 7.15 -3.95 -1.71
CA ALA A 102 6.31 -5.03 -2.22
C ALA A 102 7.08 -5.95 -3.18
N ILE A 103 7.79 -5.38 -4.16
CA ILE A 103 8.62 -6.12 -5.11
C ILE A 103 9.71 -6.91 -4.38
N ARG A 104 10.47 -6.24 -3.50
CA ARG A 104 11.54 -6.88 -2.71
C ARG A 104 11.04 -8.05 -1.87
N SER A 105 9.82 -7.94 -1.36
CA SER A 105 9.24 -8.95 -0.46
C SER A 105 8.40 -10.00 -1.19
N GLY A 106 8.22 -9.86 -2.51
CA GLY A 106 7.39 -10.76 -3.32
C GLY A 106 5.92 -10.76 -2.92
N VAL A 107 5.41 -9.63 -2.40
CA VAL A 107 4.04 -9.50 -1.88
C VAL A 107 3.24 -8.58 -2.80
N PRO A 108 2.05 -8.99 -3.30
CA PRO A 108 1.21 -8.12 -4.11
C PRO A 108 0.58 -7.00 -3.28
N VAL A 109 0.25 -5.88 -3.94
CA VAL A 109 -0.37 -4.71 -3.31
C VAL A 109 -1.87 -4.66 -3.60
N LEU A 110 -2.71 -4.59 -2.55
CA LEU A 110 -4.13 -4.23 -2.66
C LEU A 110 -4.28 -2.71 -2.48
N HIS A 111 -4.83 -2.03 -3.48
CA HIS A 111 -4.93 -0.56 -3.50
C HIS A 111 -6.26 -0.08 -4.13
N ASN A 112 -6.51 1.22 -4.01
CA ASN A 112 -7.48 1.99 -4.78
C ASN A 112 -6.85 3.27 -5.37
N ASP A 113 -5.55 3.23 -5.66
CA ASP A 113 -4.78 4.33 -6.24
C ASP A 113 -4.19 3.95 -7.62
N ARG A 114 -4.47 4.74 -8.66
CA ARG A 114 -3.97 4.49 -10.04
C ARG A 114 -2.44 4.45 -10.16
N ASP A 115 -1.71 5.01 -9.20
CA ASP A 115 -0.25 5.04 -9.22
C ASP A 115 0.35 3.62 -9.19
N PHE A 116 -0.28 2.70 -8.45
CA PHE A 116 0.13 1.29 -8.43
C PHE A 116 -0.17 0.59 -9.76
N SER A 117 -1.26 0.93 -10.45
CA SER A 117 -1.53 0.40 -11.80
C SER A 117 -0.49 0.89 -12.82
N VAL A 118 -0.02 2.15 -12.70
CA VAL A 118 1.10 2.67 -13.51
C VAL A 118 2.39 1.90 -13.20
N LEU A 119 2.70 1.72 -11.92
CA LEU A 119 3.89 0.98 -11.48
C LEU A 119 3.86 -0.47 -11.98
N ALA A 120 2.75 -1.18 -11.84
CA ALA A 120 2.61 -2.57 -12.30
C ALA A 120 2.76 -2.72 -13.82
N ARG A 121 2.36 -1.71 -14.61
CA ARG A 121 2.52 -1.74 -16.08
C ARG A 121 3.98 -1.69 -16.52
N HIS A 122 4.83 -0.99 -15.78
CA HIS A 122 6.21 -0.70 -16.18
C HIS A 122 7.25 -1.44 -15.34
N THR A 123 6.86 -2.13 -14.27
CA THR A 123 7.77 -2.73 -13.29
C THR A 123 7.35 -4.17 -12.93
N GLU A 124 8.03 -4.79 -11.98
CA GLU A 124 7.71 -6.14 -11.51
C GLU A 124 6.61 -6.16 -10.44
N LEU A 125 6.09 -4.99 -10.06
CA LEU A 125 5.05 -4.86 -9.05
C LEU A 125 3.83 -5.70 -9.41
N GLN A 126 3.41 -6.56 -8.48
CA GLN A 126 2.15 -7.28 -8.56
C GLN A 126 1.06 -6.51 -7.82
N VAL A 127 -0.09 -6.34 -8.45
CA VAL A 127 -1.28 -5.76 -7.82
C VAL A 127 -2.30 -6.86 -7.57
N TYR A 128 -2.99 -6.77 -6.44
CA TYR A 128 -4.07 -7.68 -6.09
C TYR A 128 -5.39 -7.06 -6.54
N GLU A 129 -5.92 -7.56 -7.65
CA GLU A 129 -7.20 -7.17 -8.26
C GLU A 129 -8.13 -8.40 -8.33
N VAL A 130 -9.43 -8.17 -8.54
CA VAL A 130 -10.42 -9.23 -8.80
C VAL A 130 -10.32 -9.73 -10.24
#